data_AF-A0A9D3VB55-F1
#
_entry.id   AF-A0A9D3VB55-F1
#
_cell.length_a   1.000
_cell.length_b   1.000
_cell.length_c   1.000
_cell.angle_alpha   90.00
_cell.angle_beta   90.00
_cell.angle_gamma   90.00
#
_symmetry.space_group_name_H-M   'P 1'
#
loop_
_entity.id
_entity.type
_entity.pdbx_description
1 polymer ?
#
loop_
_entity_poly.entity_id
_entity_poly.type
_entity_poly.pdbx_seq_one_letter_code
_entity_poly.pdbx_strand_id
1 'polypeptide(L)'
;MLKLSNNVHRVLTSPITNEEKKAAIFGQGNEKAPGLDCFTAFFFKIAWGINVFVRGHCITDNTMLAYELMRGYGKRHISPRCAFKVDLQKAFDSLHWGFLFSLLRAQEFPGKVLEVD
;
A
#
# COMPACT_ATOMS: atom_id res chain seq x y z
N MET A 1 -23.82 19.24 -11.80
CA MET A 1 -22.90 18.27 -11.17
C MET A 1 -22.25 17.46 -12.29
N LEU A 2 -20.92 17.41 -12.37
CA LEU A 2 -20.22 16.68 -13.44
C LEU A 2 -20.44 15.18 -13.22
N LYS A 3 -21.10 14.51 -14.16
CA LYS A 3 -21.24 13.05 -14.17
C LYS A 3 -19.98 12.43 -14.78
N LEU A 4 -19.64 11.23 -14.35
CA LEU A 4 -18.62 10.44 -15.04
C LEU A 4 -19.03 10.21 -16.51
N SER A 5 -18.09 10.37 -17.43
CA SER A 5 -18.31 10.01 -18.82
C SER A 5 -18.49 8.49 -18.93
N ASN A 6 -19.36 8.05 -19.85
CA ASN A 6 -19.62 6.63 -20.14
C ASN A 6 -18.33 5.83 -20.40
N ASN A 7 -17.30 6.46 -20.96
CA ASN A 7 -16.02 5.79 -21.18
C ASN A 7 -15.30 5.47 -19.86
N VAL A 8 -15.34 6.37 -18.89
CA VAL A 8 -14.69 6.18 -17.59
C VAL A 8 -15.46 5.12 -16.79
N HIS A 9 -16.78 5.12 -16.83
CA HIS A 9 -17.58 4.08 -16.19
C HIS A 9 -17.23 2.68 -16.72
N ARG A 10 -17.04 2.55 -18.04
CA ARG A 10 -16.65 1.28 -18.66
C ARG A 10 -15.26 0.81 -18.20
N VAL A 11 -14.29 1.72 -18.14
CA VAL A 11 -12.92 1.43 -17.67
C VAL A 11 -12.91 1.01 -16.20
N LEU A 12 -13.71 1.67 -15.35
CA LEU A 12 -13.82 1.33 -13.93
C LEU A 12 -14.44 -0.06 -13.69
N THR A 13 -15.23 -0.57 -14.65
CA THR A 13 -15.86 -1.90 -14.58
C THR A 13 -15.06 -3.02 -15.24
N SER A 14 -14.05 -2.71 -16.06
CA SER A 14 -13.27 -3.75 -16.75
C SER A 14 -12.37 -4.54 -15.78
N PRO A 15 -12.02 -5.80 -16.10
CA PRO A 15 -11.08 -6.58 -15.29
C PRO A 15 -9.72 -5.91 -15.19
N ILE A 16 -9.15 -5.87 -13.98
CA ILE A 16 -7.81 -5.31 -13.73
C ILE A 16 -6.76 -6.23 -14.34
N THR A 17 -5.97 -5.67 -15.26
CA THR A 17 -4.89 -6.36 -15.98
C THR A 17 -3.60 -6.43 -15.15
N ASN A 18 -2.69 -7.34 -15.50
CA ASN A 18 -1.39 -7.44 -14.82
C ASN A 18 -0.48 -6.25 -15.16
N GLU A 19 -0.67 -5.68 -16.35
CA GLU A 19 0.00 -4.47 -16.82
C GLU A 19 -0.40 -3.27 -15.97
N GLU A 20 -1.69 -3.12 -15.64
CA GLU A 20 -2.17 -2.05 -14.74
C GLU A 20 -1.61 -2.22 -13.32
N LYS A 21 -1.59 -3.45 -12.79
CA LYS A 21 -0.97 -3.73 -11.47
C LYS A 21 0.50 -3.34 -11.46
N LYS A 22 1.23 -3.70 -12.52
CA LYS A 22 2.64 -3.33 -12.69
C LYS A 22 2.78 -1.82 -12.79
N ALA A 23 2.01 -1.17 -13.64
CA ALA A 23 2.06 0.28 -13.83
C ALA A 23 1.77 1.03 -12.52
N ALA A 24 0.78 0.58 -11.74
CA ALA A 24 0.44 1.17 -10.45
C ALA A 24 1.61 1.08 -9.45
N ILE A 25 2.22 -0.10 -9.31
CA ILE A 25 3.33 -0.33 -8.38
C ILE A 25 4.60 0.42 -8.83
N PHE A 26 4.91 0.37 -10.12
CA PHE A 26 6.09 1.05 -10.67
C PHE A 26 5.93 2.59 -10.68
N GLY A 27 4.70 3.10 -10.73
CA GLY A 27 4.39 4.53 -10.65
C GLY A 27 4.46 5.13 -9.24
N GLN A 28 4.59 4.32 -8.18
CA GLN A 28 4.78 4.83 -6.81
C GLN A 28 6.23 5.28 -6.57
N GLY A 29 6.46 6.33 -5.78
CA GLY A 29 7.82 6.71 -5.33
C GLY A 29 8.48 5.64 -4.46
N ASN A 30 9.80 5.47 -4.58
CA ASN A 30 10.53 4.39 -3.91
C ASN A 30 10.62 4.62 -2.40
N GLU A 31 10.77 5.88 -2.02
CA GLU A 31 10.89 6.41 -0.65
C GLU A 31 9.54 6.61 0.06
N LYS A 32 8.43 6.08 -0.50
CA LYS A 32 7.15 6.11 0.20
C LYS A 32 7.21 5.30 1.50
N ALA A 33 6.53 5.82 2.52
CA ALA A 33 6.39 5.16 3.81
C ALA A 33 5.87 3.73 3.61
N PRO A 34 6.44 2.74 4.32
CA PRO A 34 6.02 1.36 4.17
C PRO A 34 4.58 1.16 4.65
N GLY A 35 3.92 0.14 4.09
CA GLY A 35 2.57 -0.25 4.51
C GLY A 35 2.55 -0.85 5.92
N LEU A 36 1.39 -1.35 6.34
CA LEU A 36 1.30 -2.21 7.54
C LEU A 36 2.28 -3.39 7.42
N ASP A 37 2.52 -3.84 6.19
CA ASP A 37 3.47 -4.86 5.82
C ASP A 37 4.94 -4.48 5.99
N CYS A 38 5.31 -3.26 6.39
CA CYS A 38 6.69 -2.78 6.56
C CYS A 38 7.57 -2.79 5.27
N PHE A 39 7.00 -3.03 4.08
CA PHE A 39 7.72 -2.95 2.82
C PHE A 39 7.47 -1.62 2.11
N THR A 40 8.52 -1.02 1.55
CA THR A 40 8.38 0.12 0.66
C THR A 40 8.05 -0.33 -0.76
N ALA A 41 7.49 0.56 -1.59
CA ALA A 41 7.23 0.26 -3.00
C ALA A 41 8.49 -0.22 -3.74
N PHE A 42 9.68 0.20 -3.30
CA PHE A 42 10.97 -0.24 -3.85
C PHE A 42 11.18 -1.75 -3.77
N PHE A 43 10.80 -2.38 -2.65
CA PHE A 43 10.89 -3.84 -2.49
C PHE A 43 10.04 -4.56 -3.54
N PHE A 44 8.77 -4.15 -3.70
CA PHE A 44 7.84 -4.74 -4.67
C PHE A 44 8.31 -4.59 -6.11
N LYS A 45 9.02 -3.50 -6.45
CA LYS A 45 9.60 -3.31 -7.78
C LYS A 45 10.78 -4.24 -8.06
N ILE A 46 11.70 -4.38 -7.10
CA ILE A 46 12.87 -5.27 -7.24
C ILE A 46 12.43 -6.73 -7.28
N ALA A 47 11.53 -7.11 -6.38
CA ALA A 47 11.09 -8.49 -6.25
C ALA A 47 9.98 -8.86 -7.25
N TRP A 48 9.57 -7.96 -8.17
CA TRP A 48 8.50 -8.21 -9.15
C TRP A 48 8.66 -9.53 -9.93
N GLY A 49 9.90 -9.89 -10.28
CA GLY A 49 10.23 -11.14 -10.98
C GLY A 49 10.20 -12.40 -10.12
N ILE A 50 10.04 -12.26 -8.79
CA ILE A 50 10.11 -13.34 -7.80
C ILE A 50 8.68 -13.79 -7.37
N ASN A 51 7.63 -13.36 -8.09
CA ASN A 51 6.22 -13.56 -7.69
C ASN A 51 5.93 -13.02 -6.27
N VAL A 52 6.06 -11.71 -6.05
CA VAL A 52 5.74 -11.08 -4.75
C VAL A 52 4.25 -11.18 -4.37
N PHE A 53 3.40 -11.58 -5.32
CA PHE A 53 2.01 -12.01 -5.05
C PHE A 53 1.90 -13.52 -4.78
N VAL A 54 2.92 -14.16 -4.21
CA VAL A 54 2.80 -15.52 -3.67
C VAL A 54 1.87 -15.47 -2.47
N ARG A 55 0.71 -16.13 -2.63
CA ARG A 55 -0.25 -16.41 -1.57
C ARG A 55 0.48 -17.16 -0.44
N GLY A 56 0.70 -16.53 0.71
CA GLY A 56 1.31 -17.18 1.87
C GLY A 56 2.44 -16.41 2.56
N HIS A 57 2.99 -15.35 1.96
CA HIS A 57 3.88 -14.43 2.69
C HIS A 57 3.05 -13.44 3.49
N CYS A 58 3.29 -13.43 4.80
CA CYS A 58 2.50 -12.71 5.78
C CYS A 58 3.37 -11.61 6.42
N ILE A 59 2.73 -10.54 6.87
CA ILE A 59 3.29 -9.43 7.65
C ILE A 59 4.19 -9.87 8.82
N THR A 60 4.02 -11.11 9.29
CA THR A 60 4.86 -11.77 10.29
C THR A 60 6.32 -11.92 9.87
N ASP A 61 6.63 -12.08 8.58
CA ASP A 61 8.02 -12.25 8.11
C ASP A 61 8.84 -10.98 8.35
N ASN A 62 8.23 -9.81 8.20
CA ASN A 62 8.87 -8.53 8.53
C ASN A 62 8.97 -8.26 10.02
N THR A 63 8.05 -8.82 10.81
CA THR A 63 8.19 -8.83 12.27
C THR A 63 9.39 -9.70 12.68
N MET A 64 9.58 -10.84 12.03
CA MET A 64 10.72 -11.75 12.24
C MET A 64 12.04 -11.08 11.83
N LEU A 65 12.09 -10.44 10.66
CA LEU A 65 13.28 -9.71 10.20
C LEU A 65 13.62 -8.52 11.10
N ALA A 66 12.62 -7.74 11.53
CA ALA A 66 12.81 -6.66 12.49
C ALA A 66 13.31 -7.19 13.84
N TYR A 67 12.79 -8.32 14.30
CA TYR A 67 13.26 -9.01 15.49
C TYR A 67 14.72 -9.46 15.35
N GLU A 68 15.11 -10.02 14.21
CA GLU A 68 16.50 -10.41 13.95
C GLU A 68 17.45 -9.20 13.87
N LEU A 69 17.03 -8.10 13.26
CA LEU A 69 17.79 -6.85 13.21
C LEU A 69 17.95 -6.23 14.60
N MET A 70 16.91 -6.28 15.43
CA MET A 70 16.93 -5.82 16.82
C MET A 70 17.69 -6.79 17.75
N ARG A 71 17.93 -8.03 17.31
CA ARG A 71 18.53 -9.09 18.13
C ARG A 71 19.95 -8.71 18.51
N GLY A 72 20.12 -8.36 19.79
CA GLY A 72 21.42 -7.97 20.35
C GLY A 72 21.62 -6.46 20.54
N TYR A 73 20.61 -5.62 20.26
CA TYR A 73 20.63 -4.18 20.58
C TYR A 73 20.86 -3.89 22.07
N GLY A 74 20.54 -4.82 22.97
CA GLY A 74 20.74 -4.67 24.42
C GLY A 74 22.11 -5.12 24.96
N LYS A 75 23.06 -5.54 24.12
CA LYS A 75 24.37 -6.02 24.60
C LYS A 75 25.24 -4.84 25.06
N ARG A 76 25.89 -4.96 26.22
CA ARG A 76 26.70 -3.88 26.84
C ARG A 76 28.05 -3.59 26.15
N HIS A 77 28.47 -4.45 25.22
CA HIS A 77 29.79 -4.38 24.54
C HIS A 77 29.67 -4.35 23.00
N ILE A 78 28.69 -3.64 22.48
CA ILE A 78 28.56 -3.38 21.04
C ILE A 78 28.62 -1.88 20.76
N SER A 79 28.89 -1.52 19.51
CA SER A 79 28.79 -0.13 19.08
C SER A 79 27.39 0.43 19.35
N PRO A 80 27.26 1.72 19.72
CA PRO A 80 25.97 2.36 19.95
C PRO A 80 25.07 2.23 18.73
N ARG A 81 23.81 1.84 18.94
CA ARG A 81 22.78 1.69 17.91
C ARG A 81 21.50 2.33 18.40
N CYS A 82 20.76 2.98 17.51
CA CYS A 82 19.41 3.45 17.78
C CYS A 82 18.50 2.98 16.63
N ALA A 83 17.26 2.64 16.97
CA ALA A 83 16.23 2.38 15.99
C ALA A 83 15.29 3.59 15.97
N PHE A 84 15.13 4.21 14.81
CA PHE A 84 14.18 5.29 14.61
C PHE A 84 12.94 4.73 13.91
N LYS A 85 11.84 4.65 14.64
CA LYS A 85 10.52 4.41 14.04
C LYS A 85 9.96 5.77 13.63
N VAL A 86 9.92 6.04 12.34
CA VAL A 86 9.26 7.24 11.78
C VAL A 86 7.86 6.84 11.39
N ASP A 87 6.89 7.22 12.22
CA ASP A 87 5.46 7.03 11.96
C ASP A 87 4.94 8.27 11.24
N LEU A 88 4.61 8.14 9.96
CA LEU A 88 4.05 9.24 9.17
C LEU A 88 2.54 9.08 9.15
N GLN A 89 1.83 10.08 9.68
CA GLN A 89 0.37 10.14 9.58
C GLN A 89 0.00 10.14 8.09
N LYS A 90 -0.76 9.13 7.65
CA LYS A 90 -1.12 9.03 6.24
C LYS A 90 -2.11 10.14 5.95
N ALA A 91 -2.01 10.76 4.77
CA ALA A 91 -2.95 11.80 4.32
C ALA A 91 -4.42 11.33 4.31
N PHE A 92 -4.66 10.02 4.38
CA PHE A 92 -5.97 9.40 4.43
C PHE A 92 -6.55 9.28 5.85
N ASP A 93 -5.72 9.43 6.90
CA ASP A 93 -6.16 9.32 8.30
C ASP A 93 -7.00 10.55 8.74
N SER A 94 -6.93 11.65 7.98
CA SER A 94 -7.67 12.89 8.24
C SER A 94 -8.94 13.05 7.39
N LEU A 95 -9.29 12.09 6.53
CA LEU A 95 -10.45 12.21 5.64
C LEU A 95 -11.74 11.73 6.32
N HIS A 96 -12.81 12.49 6.15
CA HIS A 96 -14.15 12.03 6.51
C HIS A 96 -14.69 11.09 5.43
N TRP A 97 -14.51 9.79 5.64
CA TRP A 97 -14.86 8.73 4.68
C TRP A 97 -16.33 8.78 4.22
N GLY A 98 -17.27 9.07 5.12
CA GLY A 98 -18.70 9.18 4.75
C GLY A 98 -19.00 10.29 3.76
N PHE A 99 -18.25 11.40 3.83
CA PHE A 99 -18.38 12.51 2.88
C PHE A 99 -17.78 12.13 1.52
N LEU A 100 -16.59 11.52 1.54
CA LEU A 100 -15.93 11.03 0.32
C LEU A 100 -16.82 10.04 -0.44
N PHE A 101 -17.39 9.04 0.24
CA PHE A 101 -18.29 8.07 -0.39
C PHE A 101 -19.58 8.71 -0.90
N SER A 102 -20.13 9.69 -0.18
CA SER A 102 -21.30 10.45 -0.65
C SER A 102 -21.00 11.19 -1.95
N LEU A 103 -19.81 11.79 -2.07
CA LEU A 103 -19.38 12.50 -3.27
C LEU A 103 -19.15 11.53 -4.45
N LEU A 104 -18.51 10.40 -4.22
CA LEU A 104 -18.28 9.38 -5.25
C LEU A 104 -19.60 8.77 -5.76
N ARG A 105 -20.56 8.52 -4.86
CA ARG A 105 -21.92 8.07 -5.27
C ARG A 105 -22.64 9.13 -6.07
N ALA A 106 -22.55 10.40 -5.68
CA ALA A 106 -23.16 11.50 -6.42
C ALA A 106 -22.55 11.70 -7.82
N GLN A 107 -21.33 11.22 -8.05
CA GLN A 107 -20.70 11.17 -9.39
C GLN A 107 -21.01 9.89 -10.18
N GLU A 108 -21.88 9.01 -9.68
CA GLU A 108 -22.29 7.76 -10.32
C GLU A 108 -21.13 6.77 -10.54
N PHE A 109 -20.20 6.68 -9.58
CA PHE A 109 -19.19 5.62 -9.59
C PHE A 109 -19.84 4.23 -9.45
N PRO A 110 -19.32 3.20 -10.15
CA PRO A 110 -19.89 1.85 -10.07
C PRO A 110 -19.84 1.29 -8.65
N GLY A 111 -20.92 0.63 -8.20
CA GLY A 111 -21.02 0.08 -6.84
C GLY A 111 -19.85 -0.85 -6.47
N LYS A 112 -19.40 -1.67 -7.41
CA LYS A 112 -18.23 -2.55 -7.27
C LYS A 112 -16.93 -1.83 -6.88
N VAL A 113 -16.77 -0.55 -7.25
CA VAL A 113 -15.59 0.27 -6.89
C VAL A 113 -15.72 0.85 -5.49
N LEU A 114 -16.94 0.94 -4.97
CA LEU A 114 -17.25 1.53 -3.67
C LEU A 114 -17.42 0.47 -2.57
N GLU A 115 -17.36 -0.81 -2.93
CA GLU A 115 -17.31 -1.93 -1.99
C GLU A 115 -15.90 -2.01 -1.36
N VAL A 116 -15.87 -2.12 -0.03
CA VAL A 116 -14.64 -2.28 0.75
C VAL A 116 -14.73 -3.65 1.42
N ASP A 117 -13.80 -4.55 1.09
CA ASP A 117 -13.68 -5.89 1.69
C ASP A 117 -13.21 -5.84 3.16
#